data_AF-A0A948GH86-F1
#
_entry.id   AF-A0A948GH86-F1
#
_cell.length_a   1.000
_cell.length_b   1.000
_cell.length_c   1.000
_cell.angle_alpha   90.00
_cell.angle_beta   90.00
_cell.angle_gamma   90.00
#
_symmetry.space_group_name_H-M   'P 1'
#
loop_
_entity.id
_entity.type
_entity.pdbx_description
1 polymer ?
#
loop_
_entity_poly.entity_id
_entity_poly.type
_entity_poly.pdbx_seq_one_letter_code
_entity_poly.pdbx_strand_id
1 'polypeptide(L)'
;MRNGLLILLLAPLLACMTPAERIEAAKAEVDHMIKLYGPACDKMGYTKDTDPWRDCILRMRAHDDENYRNRPVTTTCVGQRGFFNCTSF
;
A
#
# COMPACT_ATOMS: atom_id res chain seq x y z
N MET A 1 22.39 -29.54 26.28
CA MET A 1 21.87 -30.11 25.01
C MET A 1 20.35 -30.36 25.00
N ARG A 2 19.67 -30.48 26.15
CA ARG A 2 18.21 -30.73 26.21
C ARG A 2 17.33 -29.48 26.02
N ASN A 3 17.83 -28.28 26.32
CA ASN A 3 17.07 -27.03 26.19
C ASN A 3 17.12 -26.40 24.79
N GLY A 4 18.09 -26.77 23.95
CA GLY A 4 18.20 -26.25 22.57
C GLY A 4 17.21 -26.88 21.60
N LEU A 5 16.80 -28.13 21.88
CA LEU A 5 15.83 -28.86 21.05
C LEU A 5 14.40 -28.31 21.18
N LEU A 6 14.06 -27.75 22.35
CA LEU A 6 12.74 -27.17 22.64
C LEU A 6 12.50 -25.86 21.88
N ILE A 7 13.53 -25.07 21.61
CA ILE A 7 13.41 -23.79 20.91
C ILE A 7 13.26 -24.01 19.39
N LEU A 8 13.80 -25.12 18.85
CA LEU A 8 13.72 -25.44 17.42
C LEU A 8 12.33 -25.92 16.97
N LEU A 9 11.51 -26.44 17.89
CA LEU A 9 10.18 -27.00 17.60
C LEU A 9 9.04 -25.96 17.57
N LEU A 10 9.27 -24.74 18.07
CA LEU A 10 8.29 -23.64 18.08
C LEU A 10 8.46 -22.65 16.90
N ALA A 11 9.43 -22.89 16.02
CA ALA A 11 9.79 -21.97 14.95
C ALA A 11 8.83 -21.87 13.73
N PRO A 12 7.89 -22.79 13.41
CA PRO A 12 7.13 -22.68 12.15
C PRO A 12 5.80 -21.92 12.26
N LEU A 13 5.55 -21.13 13.31
CA LEU A 13 4.33 -20.31 13.42
C LEU A 13 4.49 -18.88 12.90
N LEU A 14 5.65 -18.53 12.35
CA LEU A 14 5.87 -17.21 11.76
C LEU A 14 5.24 -17.14 10.36
N ALA A 15 4.06 -16.52 10.31
CA ALA A 15 3.42 -15.88 9.15
C ALA A 15 2.40 -16.66 8.29
N CYS A 16 1.59 -17.55 8.88
CA CYS A 16 0.31 -17.89 8.25
C CYS A 16 -0.76 -16.90 8.72
N MET A 17 -0.91 -15.76 8.04
CA MET A 17 -2.07 -14.88 8.26
C MET A 17 -3.34 -15.70 8.04
N THR A 18 -4.12 -15.88 9.11
CA THR A 18 -5.34 -16.66 9.11
C THR A 18 -6.36 -16.05 8.14
N PRO A 19 -7.31 -16.83 7.61
CA PRO A 19 -8.37 -16.29 6.76
C PRO A 19 -9.16 -15.15 7.43
N ALA A 20 -9.38 -15.23 8.75
CA ALA A 20 -10.06 -14.20 9.52
C ALA A 20 -9.29 -12.87 9.51
N GLU A 21 -7.97 -12.90 9.71
CA GLU A 21 -7.12 -11.70 9.69
C GLU A 21 -7.09 -11.05 8.30
N ARG A 22 -7.13 -11.84 7.22
CA ARG A 22 -7.21 -11.30 5.84
C ARG A 22 -8.50 -10.53 5.59
N ILE A 23 -9.62 -11.04 6.11
CA ILE A 23 -10.93 -10.39 5.97
C ILE A 23 -10.94 -9.06 6.72
N GLU A 24 -10.42 -9.02 7.95
CA GLU A 24 -10.33 -7.79 8.73
C GLU A 24 -9.38 -6.77 8.11
N ALA A 25 -8.24 -7.22 7.57
CA ALA A 25 -7.32 -6.35 6.84
C ALA A 25 -7.99 -5.74 5.59
N ALA A 26 -8.76 -6.52 4.84
CA ALA A 26 -9.48 -6.03 3.66
C ALA A 26 -10.56 -5.00 4.03
N LYS A 27 -11.28 -5.18 5.15
CA LYS A 27 -12.26 -4.20 5.65
C LYS A 27 -11.58 -2.88 6.02
N ALA A 28 -10.50 -2.96 6.79
CA ALA A 28 -9.74 -1.78 7.21
C ALA A 28 -9.20 -0.99 6.00
N GLU A 29 -8.78 -1.70 4.95
CA GLU A 29 -8.32 -1.07 3.71
C GLU A 29 -9.44 -0.32 2.98
N VAL A 30 -10.63 -0.92 2.87
CA VAL A 30 -11.79 -0.26 2.27
C VAL A 30 -12.20 0.97 3.08
N ASP A 31 -12.22 0.86 4.41
CA ASP A 31 -12.54 1.99 5.30
C ASP A 31 -11.54 3.14 5.12
N HIS A 32 -10.25 2.81 4.97
CA HIS A 32 -9.21 3.77 4.69
C HIS A 32 -9.42 4.45 3.33
N MET A 33 -9.74 3.69 2.28
CA MET A 33 -10.03 4.23 0.95
C MET A 33 -11.25 5.16 0.95
N ILE A 34 -12.32 4.80 1.64
CA ILE A 34 -13.52 5.65 1.79
C ILE A 34 -13.16 6.94 2.50
N LYS A 35 -12.38 6.88 3.59
CA LYS A 35 -11.96 8.06 4.34
C LYS A 35 -11.08 8.99 3.51
N LEU A 36 -10.20 8.45 2.69
CA LEU A 36 -9.23 9.21 1.91
C LEU A 36 -9.84 9.79 0.62
N TYR A 37 -10.52 8.96 -0.18
CA TYR A 37 -11.00 9.35 -1.51
C TYR A 37 -12.49 9.71 -1.56
N GLY A 38 -13.29 9.24 -0.60
CA GLY A 38 -14.73 9.53 -0.53
C GLY A 38 -15.07 11.02 -0.61
N PRO A 39 -14.42 11.92 0.17
CA PRO A 39 -14.68 13.36 0.09
C PRO A 39 -14.38 13.98 -1.29
N ALA A 40 -13.42 13.42 -2.05
CA ALA A 40 -13.14 13.87 -3.41
C ALA A 40 -14.24 13.43 -4.38
N CYS A 41 -14.71 12.19 -4.25
CA CYS A 41 -15.85 11.68 -5.03
C CYS A 41 -17.14 12.44 -4.72
N ASP A 42 -17.38 12.79 -3.44
CA ASP A 42 -18.51 13.64 -3.03
C ASP A 42 -18.43 15.01 -3.70
N LYS A 43 -17.24 15.64 -3.72
CA LYS A 43 -17.01 16.93 -4.40
C LYS A 43 -17.18 16.87 -5.91
N MET A 44 -16.92 15.72 -6.53
CA MET A 44 -17.17 15.48 -7.95
C MET A 44 -18.64 15.22 -8.28
N GLY A 45 -19.52 15.18 -7.28
CA GLY A 45 -20.97 15.04 -7.47
C GLY A 45 -21.47 13.59 -7.52
N TYR A 46 -20.63 12.61 -7.21
CA TYR A 46 -21.09 11.23 -7.09
C TYR A 46 -21.97 11.08 -5.85
N THR A 47 -23.12 10.42 -5.99
CA THR A 47 -24.01 10.16 -4.86
C THR A 47 -23.40 9.10 -3.96
N LYS A 48 -23.21 9.42 -2.68
CA LYS A 48 -22.61 8.52 -1.68
C LYS A 48 -23.29 7.14 -1.65
N ASP A 49 -22.49 6.10 -1.43
CA ASP A 49 -22.93 4.70 -1.33
C ASP A 49 -23.61 4.12 -2.58
N THR A 50 -23.44 4.79 -3.74
CA THR A 50 -23.83 4.24 -5.05
C THR A 50 -22.65 3.58 -5.76
N ASP A 51 -22.92 2.72 -6.74
CA ASP A 51 -21.87 2.08 -7.52
C ASP A 51 -20.96 3.06 -8.26
N PRO A 52 -21.47 4.16 -8.88
CA PRO A 52 -20.61 5.20 -9.43
C PRO A 52 -19.66 5.84 -8.41
N TRP A 53 -20.10 6.01 -7.16
CA TRP A 53 -19.27 6.56 -6.09
C TRP A 53 -18.18 5.56 -5.64
N ARG A 54 -18.51 4.27 -5.51
CA ARG A 54 -17.52 3.22 -5.22
C ARG A 54 -16.49 3.10 -6.33
N ASP A 55 -16.92 3.16 -7.58
CA ASP A 55 -16.04 3.09 -8.73
C ASP A 55 -15.10 4.30 -8.82
N CYS A 56 -15.58 5.50 -8.47
CA CYS A 56 -14.72 6.67 -8.30
C CYS A 56 -13.59 6.43 -7.29
N ILE A 57 -13.91 5.88 -6.10
CA ILE A 57 -12.92 5.56 -5.06
C ILE A 57 -11.88 4.55 -5.57
N LEU A 58 -12.33 3.49 -6.27
CA LEU A 58 -11.46 2.47 -6.83
C LEU A 58 -10.51 3.05 -7.89
N ARG A 59 -11.01 3.92 -8.77
CA ARG A 59 -10.19 4.59 -9.80
C ARG A 59 -9.14 5.52 -9.19
N MET A 60 -9.51 6.29 -8.15
CA MET A 60 -8.57 7.15 -7.44
C MET A 60 -7.45 6.32 -6.79
N ARG A 61 -7.79 5.19 -6.17
CA ARG A 61 -6.79 4.27 -5.62
C ARG A 61 -5.87 3.70 -6.69
N ALA A 62 -6.42 3.24 -7.81
CA ALA A 62 -5.62 2.70 -8.90
C ALA A 62 -4.61 3.73 -9.45
N HIS A 63 -5.05 4.98 -9.59
CA HIS A 63 -4.19 6.08 -10.01
C HIS A 63 -3.09 6.41 -8.98
N ASP A 64 -3.40 6.41 -7.69
CA ASP A 64 -2.39 6.62 -6.64
C ASP A 64 -1.37 5.48 -6.57
N ASP A 65 -1.81 4.22 -6.74
CA ASP A 65 -0.92 3.06 -6.80
C ASP A 65 0.00 3.14 -8.03
N GLU A 66 -0.51 3.58 -9.18
CA GLU A 66 0.30 3.82 -10.38
C GLU A 66 1.33 4.93 -10.13
N ASN A 67 0.94 6.05 -9.55
CA ASN A 67 1.86 7.13 -9.21
C ASN A 67 2.93 6.68 -8.21
N TYR A 68 2.54 5.86 -7.23
CA TYR A 68 3.48 5.30 -6.28
C TYR A 68 4.49 4.37 -6.95
N ARG A 69 4.02 3.48 -7.85
CA ARG A 69 4.89 2.56 -8.61
C ARG A 69 5.82 3.28 -9.58
N ASN A 70 5.37 4.36 -10.18
CA ASN A 70 6.13 5.16 -11.14
C ASN A 70 7.03 6.21 -10.45
N ARG A 71 7.01 6.29 -9.11
CA ARG A 71 7.87 7.20 -8.38
C ARG A 71 9.30 6.65 -8.35
N PRO A 72 10.30 7.39 -8.85
CA PRO A 72 11.68 6.91 -8.83
C PRO A 72 12.13 6.71 -7.39
N VAL A 73 12.53 5.49 -7.07
CA VAL A 73 12.93 5.08 -5.71
C VAL A 73 14.38 5.41 -5.43
N THR A 74 15.14 5.74 -6.47
CA THR A 74 16.58 5.91 -6.42
C THR A 74 17.00 7.08 -7.29
N THR A 75 17.87 7.95 -6.76
CA THR A 75 18.50 9.03 -7.53
C THR A 75 20.00 8.82 -7.46
N THR A 76 20.60 8.52 -8.61
CA THR A 76 22.06 8.45 -8.72
C THR A 76 22.58 9.72 -9.35
N CYS A 77 23.52 10.37 -8.66
CA CYS A 77 24.26 11.51 -9.17
C CYS A 77 25.70 11.08 -9.44
N VAL A 78 26.15 11.23 -10.69
CA VAL A 78 27.55 10.97 -11.07
C VAL A 78 28.19 12.29 -11.47
N GLY A 79 29.36 12.58 -10.90
CA GLY A 79 30.06 13.84 -11.17
C GLY A 79 31.22 14.15 -10.23
N GLN A 80 31.92 15.26 -10.51
CA GLN A 80 32.97 15.83 -9.68
C GLN A 80 32.74 17.33 -9.51
N ARG A 81 33.37 17.93 -8.49
CA ARG A 81 33.13 19.31 -8.00
C ARG A 81 32.58 20.28 -9.06
N GLY A 82 31.32 20.70 -8.87
CA GLY A 82 30.64 21.70 -9.71
C GLY A 82 29.77 21.12 -10.84
N PHE A 83 29.93 19.84 -11.20
CA PHE A 83 29.17 19.21 -12.27
C PHE A 83 28.70 17.82 -11.83
N PHE A 84 27.48 17.74 -11.30
CA PHE A 84 26.78 16.47 -11.07
C PHE A 84 25.67 16.32 -12.09
N ASN A 85 25.58 15.15 -12.72
CA ASN A 85 24.41 14.75 -13.49
C ASN A 85 23.62 13.72 -12.67
N CYS A 86 22.40 14.10 -12.28
CA CYS A 86 21.53 13.27 -11.47
C CYS A 86 20.44 12.66 -12.36
N THR A 87 20.27 11.35 -12.26
CA THR A 87 19.18 10.62 -12.90
C THR A 87 18.39 9.87 -11.84
N SER A 88 17.07 9.93 -11.94
CA SER A 88 16.15 9.26 -11.04
C SER A 88 15.49 8.09 -11.78
N PHE A 89 15.46 6.93 -11.15
CA PHE A 89 14.92 5.67 -11.67
C PHE A 89 14.14 4.93 -10.59
#